data_AF-A0A956G1S9-F1
#
_entry.id   AF-A0A956G1S9-F1
#
_cell.length_a   1.000
_cell.length_b   1.000
_cell.length_c   1.000
_cell.angle_alpha   90.00
_cell.angle_beta   90.00
_cell.angle_gamma   90.00
#
_symmetry.space_group_name_H-M   'P 1'
#
loop_
_entity.id
_entity.type
_entity.pdbx_description
1 polymer ?
#
loop_
_entity_poly.entity_id
_entity_poly.type
_entity_poly.pdbx_seq_one_letter_code
_entity_poly.pdbx_strand_id
1 'polypeptide(L)'
;MAPVSVAAAAVVLVAGCATASERAPRSHGVAKTRGAAMQALRWRDGCPRGLRGWRVFRDGLIDMLLAPSETFDDPLAGGSRRYISLERTQREAARAGLHITSCSAAHPLGTAEWRATHNLRRFVAAVGRPERPGHKGGFSVSDAEVQRRAASAVALPPLLASQPFLAALSRPATYRRAVAMIDKHNRGLPRTERWRVLLFRSRFLKTFDRVTYGRLLVVVPGERTERWVQFGIHAPGATRSSREVHSFSVVAVTRPAARAKDTRRVVHIVDFWRDVQPDGAVRVRTRLDAGHESSNCYHCHKLGVVPLRPDAELRFDKKGTLVVATSGARAGDKVGEVARELNRRVRAYGAPSFGGLLDTEAFGPALGPPGQTRGAAFMRDCTRPYHLDDDAIARVRSHMRCASCHDGRQQGVINYPQALRTDLDMAALAHPRTHAPQSLLAAFVVDGAMPPRSHLQSRAERAALAECLMREYYDPEDLSGLLVDWLRQE
;
A
#
# COMPACT_ATOMS: atom_id res chain seq x y z
N MET A 1 37.12 -62.76 4.05
CA MET A 1 38.38 -61.99 4.06
C MET A 1 38.09 -60.59 3.53
N ALA A 2 38.74 -59.58 4.12
CA ALA A 2 38.95 -58.21 3.61
C ALA A 2 40.50 -57.96 3.71
N PRO A 3 41.13 -56.76 3.50
CA PRO A 3 40.63 -55.40 3.16
C PRO A 3 40.43 -55.24 1.63
N VAL A 4 40.67 -54.16 0.86
CA VAL A 4 41.30 -52.80 0.97
C VAL A 4 40.44 -51.87 0.07
N SER A 5 40.05 -50.63 0.41
CA SER A 5 40.78 -49.35 0.62
C SER A 5 41.55 -48.85 -0.63
N VAL A 6 41.70 -47.56 -0.94
CA VAL A 6 41.79 -46.35 -0.10
C VAL A 6 41.03 -45.14 -0.68
N ALA A 7 40.21 -44.50 0.17
CA ALA A 7 40.05 -43.07 0.54
C ALA A 7 40.38 -41.90 -0.44
N ALA A 8 40.09 -40.61 -0.16
CA ALA A 8 39.57 -39.89 1.02
C ALA A 8 38.75 -38.63 0.55
N ALA A 9 38.15 -37.74 1.36
CA ALA A 9 37.98 -37.51 2.80
C ALA A 9 36.58 -36.84 3.01
N ALA A 10 35.79 -37.06 4.08
CA ALA A 10 35.80 -36.41 5.42
C ALA A 10 35.82 -34.85 5.37
N VAL A 11 35.09 -34.06 6.18
CA VAL A 11 34.40 -34.20 7.50
C VAL A 11 33.05 -33.41 7.43
N VAL A 12 31.86 -33.72 8.00
CA VAL A 12 31.34 -34.51 9.16
C VAL A 12 30.95 -33.66 10.40
N LEU A 13 29.90 -34.06 11.15
CA LEU A 13 29.26 -33.43 12.35
C LEU A 13 28.37 -32.17 12.12
N VAL A 14 27.39 -31.83 12.99
CA VAL A 14 26.28 -32.61 13.59
C VAL A 14 25.19 -31.66 14.17
N ALA A 15 24.05 -32.20 14.60
CA ALA A 15 22.87 -31.49 15.10
C ALA A 15 23.09 -30.50 16.27
N GLY A 16 22.19 -29.52 16.38
CA GLY A 16 22.09 -28.63 17.55
C GLY A 16 20.87 -27.71 17.52
N CYS A 17 19.77 -28.09 18.20
CA CYS A 17 18.74 -27.12 18.60
C CYS A 17 19.12 -26.53 19.96
N ALA A 18 19.25 -25.22 20.06
CA ALA A 18 19.51 -24.54 21.33
C ALA A 18 18.72 -23.21 21.41
N THR A 19 18.01 -23.02 22.52
CA THR A 19 17.43 -21.73 22.91
C THR A 19 18.45 -20.94 23.73
N ALA A 20 18.81 -19.74 23.29
CA ALA A 20 19.52 -18.77 24.12
C ALA A 20 19.14 -17.33 23.74
N SER A 21 18.95 -16.47 24.75
CA SER A 21 18.90 -15.03 24.55
C SER A 21 20.27 -14.43 24.88
N GLU A 22 20.88 -13.71 23.94
CA GLU A 22 22.04 -12.85 24.24
C GLU A 22 21.74 -11.38 23.98
N ARG A 23 22.56 -10.51 24.59
CA ARG A 23 22.18 -9.14 24.91
C ARG A 23 22.55 -8.18 23.79
N ALA A 24 21.56 -7.43 23.28
CA ALA A 24 21.83 -6.27 22.45
C ALA A 24 22.70 -5.23 23.21
N PRO A 25 23.65 -4.56 22.53
CA PRO A 25 24.52 -3.56 23.16
C PRO A 25 23.70 -2.37 23.65
N ARG A 26 24.02 -1.87 24.85
CA ARG A 26 23.36 -0.69 25.44
C ARG A 26 23.81 0.60 24.75
N SER A 27 23.05 1.07 23.77
CA SER A 27 23.22 2.42 23.22
C SER A 27 22.87 3.49 24.26
N HIS A 28 23.87 4.22 24.76
CA HIS A 28 23.66 5.35 25.67
C HIS A 28 23.11 6.58 24.92
N GLY A 29 21.78 6.63 24.73
CA GLY A 29 21.11 7.72 23.99
C GLY A 29 19.61 7.87 24.23
N VAL A 30 19.06 7.35 25.34
CA VAL A 30 17.59 7.19 25.53
C VAL A 30 17.07 7.96 26.76
N ALA A 31 17.54 9.20 26.95
CA ALA A 31 17.19 10.03 28.10
C ALA A 31 15.86 10.80 27.95
N LYS A 32 15.59 11.40 26.76
CA LYS A 32 14.41 12.27 26.56
C LYS A 32 13.08 11.50 26.39
N THR A 33 13.09 10.32 25.78
CA THR A 33 11.86 9.59 25.42
C THR A 33 11.12 8.96 26.61
N ARG A 34 11.82 8.68 27.73
CA ARG A 34 11.20 8.11 28.93
C ARG A 34 10.19 9.04 29.63
N GLY A 35 10.33 10.36 29.46
CA GLY A 35 9.40 11.34 30.05
C GLY A 35 8.01 11.28 29.41
N ALA A 36 7.96 11.32 28.07
CA ALA A 36 6.70 11.27 27.31
C ALA A 36 5.94 9.95 27.53
N ALA A 37 6.67 8.82 27.56
CA ALA A 37 6.08 7.50 27.78
C ALA A 37 5.33 7.37 29.12
N MET A 38 5.77 8.05 30.18
CA MET A 38 5.06 8.07 31.47
C MET A 38 3.85 9.02 31.49
N GLN A 39 3.84 10.08 30.68
CA GLN A 39 2.65 10.94 30.53
C GLN A 39 1.58 10.25 29.67
N ALA A 40 1.98 9.47 28.66
CA ALA A 40 1.11 8.68 27.79
C ALA A 40 0.35 7.53 28.51
N LEU A 41 0.54 7.34 29.82
CA LEU A 41 -0.30 6.48 30.66
C LEU A 41 -1.45 7.24 31.34
N ARG A 42 -1.28 8.54 31.64
CA ARG A 42 -2.17 9.31 32.53
C ARG A 42 -3.53 9.69 31.94
N TRP A 43 -3.73 9.58 30.64
CA TRP A 43 -5.06 9.79 30.03
C TRP A 43 -6.05 8.66 30.35
N ARG A 44 -5.60 7.59 31.02
CA ARG A 44 -6.50 6.57 31.58
C ARG A 44 -7.15 7.02 32.90
N ASP A 45 -6.62 8.06 33.55
CA ASP A 45 -6.99 8.47 34.91
C ASP A 45 -8.21 9.41 34.96
N GLY A 46 -8.75 9.81 33.81
CA GLY A 46 -9.98 10.62 33.71
C GLY A 46 -10.04 11.49 32.44
N CYS A 47 -11.16 12.19 32.27
CA CYS A 47 -11.36 13.08 31.12
C CYS A 47 -10.56 14.40 31.26
N PRO A 48 -9.93 14.91 30.18
CA PRO A 48 -9.23 16.18 30.21
C PRO A 48 -10.16 17.36 30.56
N ARG A 49 -9.72 18.25 31.44
CA ARG A 49 -10.52 19.41 31.88
C ARG A 49 -10.04 20.70 31.19
N GLY A 50 -10.94 21.30 30.41
CA GLY A 50 -10.74 22.56 29.70
C GLY A 50 -9.66 22.52 28.60
N LEU A 51 -9.57 23.61 27.82
CA LEU A 51 -8.68 23.73 26.66
C LEU A 51 -7.22 23.33 26.93
N ARG A 52 -6.64 23.73 28.08
CA ARG A 52 -5.26 23.35 28.43
C ARG A 52 -5.13 21.83 28.64
N GLY A 53 -6.09 21.19 29.31
CA GLY A 53 -6.10 19.74 29.50
C GLY A 53 -6.22 19.00 28.17
N TRP A 54 -7.11 19.45 27.29
CA TRP A 54 -7.31 18.84 25.97
C TRP A 54 -6.12 19.01 25.03
N ARG A 55 -5.40 20.14 25.07
CA ARG A 55 -4.12 20.32 24.35
C ARG A 55 -3.04 19.34 24.85
N VAL A 56 -2.84 19.25 26.17
CA VAL A 56 -1.87 18.29 26.76
C VAL A 56 -2.22 16.84 26.41
N PHE A 57 -3.50 16.47 26.49
CA PHE A 57 -3.99 15.15 26.06
C PHE A 57 -3.71 14.89 24.58
N ARG A 58 -4.02 15.84 23.70
CA ARG A 58 -3.76 15.76 22.26
C ARG A 58 -2.29 15.51 21.98
N ASP A 59 -1.44 16.37 22.54
CA ASP A 59 -0.01 16.38 22.19
C ASP A 59 0.68 15.10 22.66
N GLY A 60 0.42 14.63 23.89
CA GLY A 60 0.91 13.34 24.37
C GLY A 60 0.34 12.12 23.64
N LEU A 61 -0.86 12.22 23.05
CA LEU A 61 -1.45 11.18 22.22
C LEU A 61 -0.86 11.17 20.80
N ILE A 62 -0.53 12.32 20.21
CA ILE A 62 0.20 12.42 18.93
C ILE A 62 1.56 11.74 19.08
N ASP A 63 2.33 12.13 20.11
CA ASP A 63 3.63 11.56 20.42
C ASP A 63 3.53 10.03 20.58
N MET A 64 2.51 9.54 21.29
CA MET A 64 2.31 8.10 21.50
C MET A 64 1.92 7.33 20.22
N LEU A 65 1.04 7.88 19.39
CA LEU A 65 0.56 7.25 18.15
C LEU A 65 1.64 7.18 17.06
N LEU A 66 2.50 8.19 16.98
CA LEU A 66 3.52 8.33 15.94
C LEU A 66 4.94 7.93 16.40
N ALA A 67 5.18 7.75 17.71
CA ALA A 67 6.46 7.23 18.22
C ALA A 67 6.85 5.95 17.48
N PRO A 68 8.01 5.92 16.77
CA PRO A 68 8.48 4.72 16.09
C PRO A 68 8.72 3.57 17.08
N SER A 69 8.14 2.41 16.79
CA SER A 69 8.24 1.20 17.62
C SER A 69 9.21 0.16 17.07
N GLU A 70 9.45 0.17 15.75
CA GLU A 70 10.31 -0.81 15.09
C GLU A 70 11.61 -0.16 14.59
N THR A 71 12.66 -0.96 14.49
CA THR A 71 13.93 -0.58 13.86
C THR A 71 14.32 -1.66 12.87
N PHE A 72 14.65 -1.26 11.63
CA PHE A 72 15.05 -2.18 10.56
C PHE A 72 16.21 -1.61 9.75
N ASP A 73 17.08 -2.50 9.25
CA ASP A 73 18.20 -2.11 8.40
C ASP A 73 17.72 -1.59 7.03
N ASP A 74 18.22 -0.40 6.66
CA ASP A 74 18.03 0.17 5.33
C ASP A 74 19.39 0.19 4.58
N PRO A 75 19.63 -0.79 3.68
CA PRO A 75 20.84 -0.85 2.88
C PRO A 75 21.05 0.35 1.94
N LEU A 76 20.02 1.18 1.69
CA LEU A 76 20.14 2.42 0.92
C LEU A 76 20.59 3.61 1.78
N ALA A 77 20.63 3.44 3.10
CA ALA A 77 21.03 4.46 4.08
C ALA A 77 22.34 4.13 4.81
N GLY A 78 22.86 2.90 4.67
CA GLY A 78 24.07 2.45 5.35
C GLY A 78 23.89 2.13 6.83
N GLY A 79 22.66 1.89 7.29
CA GLY A 79 22.38 1.57 8.70
C GLY A 79 20.91 1.36 9.01
N SER A 80 20.61 1.10 10.29
CA SER A 80 19.26 0.87 10.78
C SER A 80 18.44 2.16 10.87
N ARG A 81 17.15 2.08 10.54
CA ARG A 81 16.18 3.18 10.56
C ARG A 81 14.96 2.82 11.39
N ARG A 82 14.29 3.83 11.94
CA ARG A 82 13.11 3.70 12.79
C ARG A 82 11.82 3.80 11.98
N TYR A 83 10.84 2.96 12.30
CA TYR A 83 9.57 2.80 11.58
C TYR A 83 8.38 2.82 12.56
N ILE A 84 7.22 3.29 12.07
CA ILE A 84 5.96 3.19 12.81
C ILE A 84 5.33 1.82 12.54
N SER A 85 5.00 1.04 13.57
CA SER A 85 4.10 -0.10 13.38
C SER A 85 2.68 0.40 13.14
N LEU A 86 2.15 0.15 11.94
CA LEU A 86 0.79 0.49 11.56
C LEU A 86 -0.22 -0.27 12.43
N GLU A 87 0.05 -1.54 12.73
CA GLU A 87 -0.79 -2.38 13.60
C GLU A 87 -0.88 -1.82 15.03
N ARG A 88 0.25 -1.34 15.58
CA ARG A 88 0.30 -0.66 16.89
C ARG A 88 -0.48 0.66 16.85
N THR A 89 -0.25 1.52 15.85
CA THR A 89 -0.97 2.81 15.76
C THR A 89 -2.48 2.60 15.59
N GLN A 90 -2.91 1.55 14.87
CA GLN A 90 -4.32 1.19 14.72
C GLN A 90 -4.96 0.81 16.06
N ARG A 91 -4.31 -0.06 16.86
CA ARG A 91 -4.77 -0.41 18.22
C ARG A 91 -4.92 0.80 19.14
N GLU A 92 -3.88 1.63 19.23
CA GLU A 92 -3.93 2.76 20.16
C GLU A 92 -4.85 3.88 19.66
N ALA A 93 -5.00 4.08 18.34
CA ALA A 93 -6.01 4.97 17.77
C ALA A 93 -7.44 4.48 18.08
N ALA A 94 -7.69 3.17 18.05
CA ALA A 94 -8.99 2.62 18.41
C ALA A 94 -9.33 2.86 19.89
N ARG A 95 -8.37 2.59 20.79
CA ARG A 95 -8.47 2.85 22.24
C ARG A 95 -8.69 4.32 22.54
N ALA A 96 -7.88 5.20 21.94
CA ALA A 96 -8.00 6.64 22.08
C ALA A 96 -9.35 7.16 21.57
N GLY A 97 -9.83 6.65 20.43
CA GLY A 97 -11.13 7.01 19.86
C GLY A 97 -12.30 6.71 20.82
N LEU A 98 -12.24 5.62 21.58
CA LEU A 98 -13.24 5.31 22.61
C LEU A 98 -13.21 6.32 23.77
N HIS A 99 -12.03 6.60 24.33
CA HIS A 99 -11.84 7.58 25.41
C HIS A 99 -12.25 9.01 24.97
N ILE A 100 -11.86 9.41 23.77
CA ILE A 100 -12.24 10.69 23.15
C ILE A 100 -13.75 10.81 22.96
N THR A 101 -14.45 9.69 22.77
CA THR A 101 -15.91 9.64 22.66
C THR A 101 -16.58 9.77 24.03
N SER A 102 -16.19 8.95 25.03
CA SER A 102 -16.77 9.04 26.37
C SER A 102 -16.57 10.41 27.02
N CYS A 103 -15.40 11.03 26.83
CA CYS A 103 -15.11 12.38 27.31
C CYS A 103 -15.71 13.52 26.46
N SER A 104 -16.29 13.22 25.29
CA SER A 104 -16.91 14.27 24.44
C SER A 104 -18.31 14.70 24.85
N ALA A 105 -18.99 13.95 25.74
CA ALA A 105 -20.29 14.35 26.28
C ALA A 105 -20.24 15.71 27.02
N ALA A 106 -19.08 16.11 27.54
CA ALA A 106 -18.85 17.40 28.17
C ALA A 106 -18.49 18.54 27.20
N HIS A 107 -18.28 18.26 25.91
CA HIS A 107 -17.73 19.22 24.94
C HIS A 107 -18.46 19.15 23.58
N PRO A 108 -19.53 19.95 23.40
CA PRO A 108 -20.24 20.06 22.13
C PRO A 108 -19.35 20.46 20.95
N LEU A 109 -19.84 20.18 19.73
CA LEU A 109 -19.23 20.61 18.48
C LEU A 109 -18.99 22.14 18.50
N GLY A 110 -17.81 22.58 18.06
CA GLY A 110 -17.50 24.01 18.00
C GLY A 110 -17.04 24.67 19.32
N THR A 111 -16.94 23.93 20.42
CA THR A 111 -16.17 24.38 21.61
C THR A 111 -14.67 24.55 21.29
N ALA A 112 -13.93 25.27 22.12
CA ALA A 112 -12.49 25.43 21.95
C ALA A 112 -11.74 24.09 22.12
N GLU A 113 -12.17 23.27 23.08
CA GLU A 113 -11.71 21.91 23.34
C GLU A 113 -11.95 20.98 22.15
N TRP A 114 -13.12 21.10 21.49
CA TRP A 114 -13.43 20.34 20.29
C TRP A 114 -12.55 20.79 19.11
N ARG A 115 -12.42 22.10 18.88
CA ARG A 115 -11.55 22.67 17.83
C ARG A 115 -10.10 22.19 17.98
N ALA A 116 -9.53 22.39 19.17
CA ALA A 116 -8.17 21.99 19.49
C ALA A 116 -7.88 20.50 19.32
N THR A 117 -8.91 19.65 19.22
CA THR A 117 -8.79 18.20 18.99
C THR A 117 -9.40 17.70 17.68
N HIS A 118 -9.86 18.59 16.78
CA HIS A 118 -10.66 18.22 15.61
C HIS A 118 -9.94 17.28 14.64
N ASN A 119 -8.72 17.63 14.19
CA ASN A 119 -7.98 16.82 13.23
C ASN A 119 -7.53 15.49 13.85
N LEU A 120 -7.10 15.51 15.13
CA LEU A 120 -6.82 14.30 15.91
C LEU A 120 -8.06 13.39 16.02
N ARG A 121 -9.26 13.94 16.28
CA ARG A 121 -10.54 13.20 16.33
C ARG A 121 -10.83 12.49 15.00
N ARG A 122 -10.64 13.18 13.86
CA ARG A 122 -10.76 12.57 12.52
C ARG A 122 -9.75 11.44 12.33
N PHE A 123 -8.49 11.69 12.68
CA PHE A 123 -7.38 10.74 12.53
C PHE A 123 -7.61 9.45 13.31
N VAL A 124 -7.84 9.52 14.62
CA VAL A 124 -8.04 8.31 15.44
C VAL A 124 -9.29 7.53 15.02
N ALA A 125 -10.35 8.23 14.61
CA ALA A 125 -11.59 7.60 14.14
C ALA A 125 -11.45 6.94 12.75
N ALA A 126 -10.45 7.32 11.94
CA ALA A 126 -10.15 6.72 10.64
C ALA A 126 -9.08 5.63 10.73
N VAL A 127 -7.97 5.90 11.42
CA VAL A 127 -6.86 4.95 11.60
C VAL A 127 -7.27 3.81 12.54
N GLY A 128 -7.93 4.09 13.66
CA GLY A 128 -8.40 3.07 14.62
C GLY A 128 -9.64 2.28 14.19
N ARG A 129 -9.97 2.26 12.87
CA ARG A 129 -11.19 1.63 12.37
C ARG A 129 -11.06 0.13 12.04
N PRO A 130 -9.95 -0.39 11.48
CA PRO A 130 -9.76 -1.83 11.25
C PRO A 130 -9.83 -2.71 12.50
N GLU A 131 -9.61 -2.13 13.68
CA GLU A 131 -9.71 -2.80 14.98
C GLU A 131 -11.15 -2.98 15.48
N ARG A 132 -12.14 -2.37 14.80
CA ARG A 132 -13.56 -2.56 15.14
C ARG A 132 -14.06 -3.86 14.50
N PRO A 133 -14.82 -4.71 15.23
CA PRO A 133 -15.39 -5.93 14.67
C PRO A 133 -16.14 -5.67 13.35
N GLY A 134 -15.76 -6.40 12.30
CA GLY A 134 -16.38 -6.28 10.98
C GLY A 134 -16.04 -5.00 10.18
N HIS A 135 -15.01 -4.23 10.54
CA HIS A 135 -14.53 -3.05 9.79
C HIS A 135 -13.08 -3.18 9.28
N LYS A 136 -12.58 -4.40 9.05
CA LYS A 136 -11.18 -4.67 8.69
C LYS A 136 -10.74 -3.98 7.39
N GLY A 137 -11.69 -3.64 6.51
CA GLY A 137 -11.46 -2.81 5.32
C GLY A 137 -11.23 -1.31 5.58
N GLY A 138 -11.43 -0.81 6.81
CA GLY A 138 -11.20 0.59 7.22
C GLY A 138 -12.35 1.57 6.91
N PHE A 139 -13.49 1.09 6.44
CA PHE A 139 -14.64 1.91 6.03
C PHE A 139 -15.56 2.34 7.20
N SER A 140 -16.29 3.43 7.01
CA SER A 140 -17.29 3.95 7.99
C SER A 140 -18.47 3.01 8.24
N VAL A 141 -18.77 2.14 7.28
CA VAL A 141 -19.72 1.01 7.40
C VAL A 141 -18.96 -0.31 7.49
N SER A 142 -19.61 -1.38 7.95
CA SER A 142 -18.99 -2.70 8.05
C SER A 142 -18.62 -3.29 6.68
N ASP A 143 -17.63 -4.18 6.65
CA ASP A 143 -17.12 -4.82 5.44
C ASP A 143 -18.22 -5.55 4.64
N ALA A 144 -19.19 -6.15 5.34
CA ALA A 144 -20.36 -6.77 4.71
C ALA A 144 -21.26 -5.73 4.00
N GLU A 145 -21.43 -4.54 4.57
CA GLU A 145 -22.17 -3.44 3.93
C GLU A 145 -21.41 -2.84 2.74
N VAL A 146 -20.07 -2.77 2.83
CA VAL A 146 -19.21 -2.42 1.68
C VAL A 146 -19.43 -3.39 0.53
N GLN A 147 -19.40 -4.70 0.82
CA GLN A 147 -19.58 -5.74 -0.20
C GLN A 147 -20.98 -5.72 -0.81
N ARG A 148 -22.04 -5.55 0.00
CA ARG A 148 -23.41 -5.33 -0.51
C ARG A 148 -23.49 -4.14 -1.46
N ARG A 149 -22.93 -2.98 -1.07
CA ARG A 149 -22.90 -1.76 -1.92
C ARG A 149 -22.05 -1.93 -3.17
N ALA A 150 -20.99 -2.76 -3.12
CA ALA A 150 -20.10 -3.00 -4.24
C ALA A 150 -20.60 -4.09 -5.21
N ALA A 151 -21.49 -5.00 -4.78
CA ALA A 151 -21.75 -6.28 -5.44
C ALA A 151 -21.98 -6.20 -6.96
N SER A 152 -22.88 -5.33 -7.43
CA SER A 152 -23.16 -5.14 -8.86
C SER A 152 -21.99 -4.50 -9.63
N ALA A 153 -21.22 -3.62 -8.97
CA ALA A 153 -20.03 -3.01 -9.55
C ALA A 153 -18.86 -4.01 -9.68
N VAL A 154 -18.67 -4.91 -8.71
CA VAL A 154 -17.57 -5.90 -8.72
C VAL A 154 -17.93 -7.26 -9.33
N ALA A 155 -19.20 -7.51 -9.67
CA ALA A 155 -19.64 -8.75 -10.31
C ALA A 155 -18.78 -9.14 -11.53
N LEU A 156 -18.35 -10.40 -11.58
CA LEU A 156 -17.60 -10.93 -12.72
C LEU A 156 -18.48 -11.00 -13.98
N PRO A 157 -17.99 -10.57 -15.15
CA PRO A 157 -18.64 -10.87 -16.43
C PRO A 157 -18.79 -12.39 -16.64
N PRO A 158 -19.82 -12.86 -17.36
CA PRO A 158 -20.13 -14.29 -17.47
C PRO A 158 -18.97 -15.19 -17.89
N LEU A 159 -18.11 -14.73 -18.82
CA LEU A 159 -16.92 -15.49 -19.23
C LEU A 159 -15.91 -15.67 -18.08
N LEU A 160 -15.65 -14.62 -17.28
CA LEU A 160 -14.70 -14.68 -16.16
C LEU A 160 -15.26 -15.47 -14.97
N ALA A 161 -16.59 -15.54 -14.84
CA ALA A 161 -17.28 -16.38 -13.87
C ALA A 161 -17.45 -17.84 -14.33
N SER A 162 -17.19 -18.15 -15.61
CA SER A 162 -17.49 -19.47 -16.17
C SER A 162 -16.52 -20.56 -15.67
N GLN A 163 -17.05 -21.75 -15.37
CA GLN A 163 -16.24 -22.89 -14.92
C GLN A 163 -15.09 -23.25 -15.88
N PRO A 164 -15.26 -23.27 -17.22
CA PRO A 164 -14.16 -23.55 -18.14
C PRO A 164 -13.04 -22.50 -18.11
N PHE A 165 -13.33 -21.25 -17.76
CA PHE A 165 -12.33 -20.19 -17.61
C PHE A 165 -11.62 -20.29 -16.25
N LEU A 166 -12.39 -20.47 -15.17
CA LEU A 166 -11.86 -20.60 -13.81
C LEU A 166 -10.95 -21.83 -13.68
N ALA A 167 -11.37 -22.99 -14.16
CA ALA A 167 -10.55 -24.20 -14.18
C ALA A 167 -9.29 -24.05 -15.06
N ALA A 168 -9.37 -23.32 -16.17
CA ALA A 168 -8.19 -22.99 -16.99
C ALA A 168 -7.21 -22.05 -16.24
N LEU A 169 -7.69 -21.28 -15.26
CA LEU A 169 -6.89 -20.43 -14.37
C LEU A 169 -6.38 -21.13 -13.09
N SER A 170 -6.76 -22.38 -12.81
CA SER A 170 -6.28 -23.11 -11.64
C SER A 170 -4.86 -23.69 -11.82
N ARG A 171 -4.36 -23.87 -13.06
CA ARG A 171 -3.07 -24.54 -13.33
C ARG A 171 -2.22 -23.83 -14.40
N PRO A 172 -0.89 -23.70 -14.22
CA PRO A 172 -0.04 -22.96 -15.17
C PRO A 172 -0.06 -23.45 -16.62
N ALA A 173 -0.21 -24.76 -16.83
CA ALA A 173 -0.31 -25.35 -18.17
C ALA A 173 -1.57 -24.89 -18.95
N THR A 174 -2.61 -24.43 -18.26
CA THR A 174 -3.88 -24.02 -18.89
C THR A 174 -4.08 -22.50 -18.98
N TYR A 175 -3.15 -21.68 -18.46
CA TYR A 175 -3.28 -20.22 -18.53
C TYR A 175 -3.40 -19.70 -19.98
N ARG A 176 -2.74 -20.34 -20.95
CA ARG A 176 -2.86 -20.01 -22.38
C ARG A 176 -4.29 -20.23 -22.92
N ARG A 177 -5.01 -21.24 -22.40
CA ARG A 177 -6.43 -21.49 -22.72
C ARG A 177 -7.32 -20.39 -22.16
N ALA A 178 -7.09 -19.95 -20.92
CA ALA A 178 -7.83 -18.85 -20.31
C ALA A 178 -7.69 -17.54 -21.11
N VAL A 179 -6.47 -17.19 -21.53
CA VAL A 179 -6.23 -16.01 -22.40
C VAL A 179 -6.90 -16.19 -23.77
N ALA A 180 -6.73 -17.34 -24.41
CA ALA A 180 -7.34 -17.63 -25.72
C ALA A 180 -8.89 -17.57 -25.70
N MET A 181 -9.53 -17.81 -24.55
CA MET A 181 -10.98 -17.62 -24.38
C MET A 181 -11.36 -16.13 -24.40
N ILE A 182 -10.55 -15.26 -23.80
CA ILE A 182 -10.72 -13.80 -23.89
C ILE A 182 -10.42 -13.31 -25.32
N ASP A 183 -9.42 -13.87 -26.01
CA ASP A 183 -9.13 -13.56 -27.42
C ASP A 183 -10.22 -14.05 -28.39
N LYS A 184 -10.98 -15.10 -28.03
CA LYS A 184 -12.18 -15.52 -28.76
C LYS A 184 -13.32 -14.53 -28.53
N HIS A 185 -13.57 -14.12 -27.28
CA HIS A 185 -14.58 -13.13 -26.93
C HIS A 185 -14.33 -11.76 -27.62
N ASN A 186 -13.09 -11.27 -27.54
CA ASN A 186 -12.65 -10.01 -28.14
C ASN A 186 -12.83 -9.94 -29.67
N ARG A 187 -12.87 -11.08 -30.38
CA ARG A 187 -13.10 -11.09 -31.83
C ARG A 187 -14.50 -10.64 -32.22
N GLY A 188 -15.50 -10.87 -31.37
CA GLY A 188 -16.88 -10.40 -31.58
C GLY A 188 -17.16 -8.97 -31.12
N LEU A 189 -16.16 -8.26 -30.56
CA LEU A 189 -16.37 -6.94 -29.95
C LEU A 189 -15.75 -5.78 -30.76
N PRO A 190 -16.38 -4.59 -30.75
CA PRO A 190 -15.77 -3.32 -31.14
C PRO A 190 -14.45 -3.04 -30.39
N ARG A 191 -13.52 -2.30 -31.02
CA ARG A 191 -12.17 -2.03 -30.47
C ARG A 191 -12.19 -1.35 -29.10
N THR A 192 -13.21 -0.55 -28.84
CA THR A 192 -13.54 0.17 -27.60
C THR A 192 -13.97 -0.77 -26.46
N GLU A 193 -14.64 -1.87 -26.79
CA GLU A 193 -15.20 -2.85 -25.84
C GLU A 193 -14.30 -4.06 -25.60
N ARG A 194 -13.32 -4.31 -26.47
CA ARG A 194 -12.34 -5.40 -26.30
C ARG A 194 -11.60 -5.29 -24.96
N TRP A 195 -11.64 -6.38 -24.20
CA TRP A 195 -10.97 -6.51 -22.91
C TRP A 195 -9.45 -6.49 -23.12
N ARG A 196 -8.72 -5.85 -22.20
CA ARG A 196 -7.25 -5.88 -22.21
C ARG A 196 -6.74 -6.91 -21.22
N VAL A 197 -5.78 -7.73 -21.63
CA VAL A 197 -5.16 -8.76 -20.79
C VAL A 197 -3.68 -8.41 -20.56
N LEU A 198 -3.25 -8.42 -19.30
CA LEU A 198 -1.85 -8.29 -18.92
C LEU A 198 -1.45 -9.42 -17.96
N LEU A 199 -0.49 -10.23 -18.39
CA LEU A 199 0.19 -11.20 -17.53
C LEU A 199 1.45 -10.54 -16.96
N PHE A 200 1.61 -10.49 -15.64
CA PHE A 200 2.75 -9.83 -15.02
C PHE A 200 3.14 -10.40 -13.66
N ARG A 201 4.37 -10.09 -13.22
CA ARG A 201 4.82 -10.24 -11.84
C ARG A 201 4.65 -8.90 -11.12
N SER A 202 3.77 -8.87 -10.12
CA SER A 202 3.63 -7.78 -9.16
C SER A 202 4.97 -7.49 -8.51
N ARG A 203 5.36 -6.21 -8.46
CA ARG A 203 6.60 -5.75 -7.81
C ARG A 203 6.48 -5.65 -6.29
N PHE A 204 5.29 -5.33 -5.81
CA PHE A 204 5.06 -4.77 -4.49
C PHE A 204 4.31 -5.72 -3.56
N LEU A 205 3.18 -6.26 -4.02
CA LEU A 205 2.32 -7.07 -3.19
C LEU A 205 2.26 -8.50 -3.75
N LYS A 206 2.47 -9.49 -2.88
CA LYS A 206 1.93 -10.84 -3.12
C LYS A 206 0.40 -10.77 -3.24
N THR A 207 -0.20 -11.83 -3.74
CA THR A 207 -1.63 -12.09 -3.52
C THR A 207 -1.98 -12.00 -2.04
N PHE A 208 -3.24 -11.72 -1.69
CA PHE A 208 -3.61 -11.59 -0.28
C PHE A 208 -3.53 -12.93 0.48
N ASP A 209 -3.63 -14.06 -0.24
CA ASP A 209 -3.31 -15.42 0.27
C ASP A 209 -1.79 -15.65 0.53
N ARG A 210 -0.96 -14.65 0.22
CA ARG A 210 0.51 -14.61 0.36
C ARG A 210 1.26 -15.68 -0.46
N VAL A 211 0.60 -16.34 -1.43
CA VAL A 211 1.20 -17.41 -2.26
C VAL A 211 2.08 -16.86 -3.39
N THR A 212 1.65 -15.86 -4.17
CA THR A 212 2.31 -15.52 -5.45
C THR A 212 2.41 -14.01 -5.76
N TYR A 213 3.48 -13.62 -6.47
CA TYR A 213 3.59 -12.32 -7.13
C TYR A 213 3.02 -12.33 -8.56
N GLY A 214 2.77 -13.48 -9.17
CA GLY A 214 2.20 -13.57 -10.51
C GLY A 214 0.74 -13.10 -10.55
N ARG A 215 0.34 -12.46 -11.65
CA ARG A 215 -1.01 -11.93 -11.91
C ARG A 215 -1.44 -12.10 -13.36
N LEU A 216 -2.72 -12.41 -13.57
CA LEU A 216 -3.45 -12.16 -14.80
C LEU A 216 -4.46 -11.04 -14.52
N LEU A 217 -4.21 -9.85 -15.06
CA LEU A 217 -5.16 -8.74 -15.05
C LEU A 217 -6.00 -8.76 -16.33
N VAL A 218 -7.32 -8.72 -16.18
CA VAL A 218 -8.29 -8.43 -17.25
C VAL A 218 -8.91 -7.08 -16.94
N VAL A 219 -8.76 -6.11 -17.86
CA VAL A 219 -9.49 -4.84 -17.79
C VAL A 219 -10.67 -4.89 -18.75
N VAL A 220 -11.85 -4.93 -18.15
CA VAL A 220 -13.16 -5.06 -18.79
C VAL A 220 -13.79 -3.66 -18.87
N PRO A 221 -13.90 -3.06 -20.06
CA PRO A 221 -14.64 -1.81 -20.24
C PRO A 221 -16.14 -2.01 -20.01
N GLY A 222 -16.83 -0.91 -19.71
CA GLY A 222 -18.28 -0.83 -19.62
C GLY A 222 -18.72 0.63 -19.61
N GLU A 223 -19.96 0.90 -20.01
CA GLU A 223 -20.47 2.27 -20.19
C GLU A 223 -20.46 3.08 -18.89
N ARG A 224 -20.93 2.46 -17.79
CA ARG A 224 -20.97 3.09 -16.46
C ARG A 224 -19.87 2.61 -15.54
N THR A 225 -19.58 1.30 -15.53
CA THR A 225 -18.60 0.68 -14.62
C THR A 225 -17.61 -0.15 -15.40
N GLU A 226 -16.34 0.19 -15.21
CA GLU A 226 -15.19 -0.54 -15.72
C GLU A 226 -14.63 -1.45 -14.60
N ARG A 227 -14.17 -2.67 -14.95
CA ARG A 227 -13.70 -3.65 -13.95
C ARG A 227 -12.27 -4.08 -14.25
N TRP A 228 -11.40 -3.96 -13.24
CA TRP A 228 -10.01 -4.42 -13.25
C TRP A 228 -9.96 -5.71 -12.42
N VAL A 229 -10.07 -6.84 -13.10
CA VAL A 229 -10.13 -8.18 -12.48
C VAL A 229 -8.73 -8.77 -12.46
N GLN A 230 -8.14 -8.90 -11.28
CA GLN A 230 -6.75 -9.27 -11.08
C GLN A 230 -6.64 -10.65 -10.40
N PHE A 231 -6.52 -11.70 -11.20
CA PHE A 231 -6.34 -13.07 -10.74
C PHE A 231 -4.92 -13.34 -10.26
N GLY A 232 -4.79 -14.03 -9.13
CA GLY A 232 -3.53 -14.67 -8.75
C GLY A 232 -3.20 -15.84 -9.69
N ILE A 233 -1.94 -15.89 -10.12
CA ILE A 233 -1.37 -17.00 -10.92
C ILE A 233 0.06 -17.31 -10.45
N HIS A 234 0.55 -18.54 -10.64
CA HIS A 234 1.96 -18.84 -10.38
C HIS A 234 2.85 -18.11 -11.39
N ALA A 235 3.85 -17.37 -10.91
CA ALA A 235 4.84 -16.73 -11.77
C ALA A 235 5.94 -17.72 -12.20
N PRO A 236 6.56 -17.56 -13.39
CA PRO A 236 7.75 -18.32 -13.77
C PRO A 236 8.88 -18.10 -12.77
N GLY A 237 9.58 -19.17 -12.39
CA GLY A 237 10.65 -19.12 -11.39
C GLY A 237 10.18 -18.92 -9.94
N ALA A 238 8.88 -18.87 -9.67
CA ALA A 238 8.41 -19.08 -8.31
C ALA A 238 8.81 -20.50 -7.85
N THR A 239 9.37 -20.62 -6.65
CA THR A 239 9.54 -21.94 -6.02
C THR A 239 8.19 -22.64 -5.95
N ARG A 240 8.17 -23.96 -6.18
CA ARG A 240 6.94 -24.76 -6.08
C ARG A 240 6.54 -24.93 -4.61
N SER A 241 6.01 -23.86 -4.01
CA SER A 241 4.96 -24.06 -3.01
C SER A 241 3.84 -24.83 -3.71
N SER A 242 3.54 -26.03 -3.22
CA SER A 242 2.42 -26.86 -3.69
C SER A 242 1.04 -26.25 -3.39
N ARG A 243 1.03 -25.11 -2.68
CA ARG A 243 -0.15 -24.32 -2.32
C ARG A 243 -0.81 -23.73 -3.56
N GLU A 244 -2.10 -23.99 -3.68
CA GLU A 244 -2.99 -23.42 -4.69
C GLU A 244 -3.08 -21.88 -4.55
N VAL A 245 -3.40 -21.19 -5.65
CA VAL A 245 -3.60 -19.74 -5.66
C VAL A 245 -5.09 -19.42 -5.68
N HIS A 246 -5.70 -19.33 -4.51
CA HIS A 246 -7.14 -19.08 -4.37
C HIS A 246 -7.54 -17.67 -4.81
N SER A 247 -6.72 -16.66 -4.53
CA SER A 247 -7.13 -15.25 -4.64
C SER A 247 -7.36 -14.70 -6.04
N PHE A 248 -8.33 -13.78 -6.13
CA PHE A 248 -8.35 -12.68 -7.08
C PHE A 248 -8.98 -11.43 -6.45
N SER A 249 -8.75 -10.26 -7.03
CA SER A 249 -9.37 -9.01 -6.60
C SER A 249 -10.06 -8.32 -7.77
N VAL A 250 -11.14 -7.60 -7.51
CA VAL A 250 -11.80 -6.74 -8.50
C VAL A 250 -11.76 -5.30 -8.02
N VAL A 251 -11.16 -4.41 -8.82
CA VAL A 251 -11.30 -2.96 -8.66
C VAL A 251 -12.30 -2.47 -9.71
N ALA A 252 -13.48 -2.05 -9.26
CA ALA A 252 -14.50 -1.45 -10.10
C ALA A 252 -14.37 0.08 -10.08
N VAL A 253 -14.32 0.70 -11.26
CA VAL A 253 -14.27 2.15 -11.44
C VAL A 253 -15.56 2.60 -12.12
N THR A 254 -16.44 3.21 -11.34
CA THR A 254 -17.79 3.60 -11.74
C THR A 254 -17.85 5.10 -12.00
N ARG A 255 -18.35 5.49 -13.17
CA ARG A 255 -18.69 6.89 -13.48
C ARG A 255 -19.83 7.35 -12.55
N PRO A 256 -19.78 8.59 -12.02
CA PRO A 256 -20.89 9.15 -11.25
C PRO A 256 -22.16 9.23 -12.11
N ALA A 257 -23.32 9.35 -11.47
CA ALA A 257 -24.55 9.68 -12.19
C ALA A 257 -24.46 11.11 -12.75
N ALA A 258 -25.07 11.38 -13.89
CA ALA A 258 -24.96 12.67 -14.60
C ALA A 258 -25.47 13.90 -13.81
N ARG A 259 -26.18 13.70 -12.70
CA ARG A 259 -26.67 14.74 -11.77
C ARG A 259 -26.05 14.64 -10.36
N ALA A 260 -24.95 13.91 -10.19
CA ALA A 260 -24.28 13.78 -8.89
C ALA A 260 -23.49 15.06 -8.54
N LYS A 261 -23.54 15.48 -7.27
CA LYS A 261 -22.74 16.61 -6.76
C LYS A 261 -21.23 16.30 -6.69
N ASP A 262 -20.87 15.04 -6.42
CA ASP A 262 -19.50 14.54 -6.52
C ASP A 262 -19.28 13.99 -7.93
N THR A 263 -18.44 14.65 -8.72
CA THR A 263 -18.10 14.29 -10.11
C THR A 263 -16.92 13.31 -10.21
N ARG A 264 -16.31 12.95 -9.08
CA ARG A 264 -15.24 11.94 -9.02
C ARG A 264 -15.79 10.55 -9.33
N ARG A 265 -14.91 9.66 -9.81
CA ARG A 265 -15.28 8.26 -10.08
C ARG A 265 -15.41 7.48 -8.78
N VAL A 266 -16.52 6.78 -8.60
CA VAL A 266 -16.72 5.90 -7.44
C VAL A 266 -15.92 4.62 -7.64
N VAL A 267 -15.01 4.32 -6.72
CA VAL A 267 -14.17 3.12 -6.76
C VAL A 267 -14.62 2.13 -5.70
N HIS A 268 -14.76 0.86 -6.09
CA HIS A 268 -14.95 -0.26 -5.17
C HIS A 268 -13.80 -1.25 -5.34
N ILE A 269 -13.32 -1.82 -4.23
CA ILE A 269 -12.29 -2.86 -4.20
C ILE A 269 -12.84 -4.02 -3.39
N VAL A 270 -12.92 -5.22 -3.99
CA VAL A 270 -13.35 -6.44 -3.29
C VAL A 270 -12.39 -7.58 -3.63
N ASP A 271 -11.91 -8.25 -2.58
CA ASP A 271 -11.17 -9.50 -2.67
C ASP A 271 -12.13 -10.69 -2.77
N PHE A 272 -11.79 -11.65 -3.61
CA PHE A 272 -12.55 -12.87 -3.87
C PHE A 272 -11.67 -14.12 -3.70
N TRP A 273 -12.29 -15.16 -3.17
CA TRP A 273 -11.68 -16.46 -2.95
C TRP A 273 -12.17 -17.48 -3.99
N ARG A 274 -11.30 -18.43 -4.36
CA ARG A 274 -11.60 -19.54 -5.27
C ARG A 274 -11.23 -20.86 -4.60
N ASP A 275 -12.20 -21.75 -4.50
CA ASP A 275 -12.01 -23.11 -3.98
C ASP A 275 -12.18 -24.11 -5.13
N VAL A 276 -11.10 -24.76 -5.58
CA VAL A 276 -11.23 -25.95 -6.44
C VAL A 276 -11.82 -27.10 -5.61
N GLN A 277 -12.99 -27.57 -6.01
CA GLN A 277 -13.70 -28.69 -5.40
C GLN A 277 -13.10 -30.04 -5.90
N PRO A 278 -13.37 -31.18 -5.23
CA PRO A 278 -12.83 -32.48 -5.63
C PRO A 278 -13.21 -32.96 -7.05
N ASP A 279 -14.35 -32.50 -7.58
CA ASP A 279 -14.81 -32.75 -8.95
C ASP A 279 -14.12 -31.84 -10.01
N GLY A 280 -13.31 -30.89 -9.57
CA GLY A 280 -12.64 -29.90 -10.41
C GLY A 280 -13.45 -28.62 -10.66
N ALA A 281 -14.67 -28.50 -10.14
CA ALA A 281 -15.43 -27.25 -10.19
C ALA A 281 -14.76 -26.17 -9.31
N VAL A 282 -14.85 -24.91 -9.70
CA VAL A 282 -14.27 -23.78 -8.96
C VAL A 282 -15.39 -22.96 -8.33
N ARG A 283 -15.52 -23.05 -7.00
CA ARG A 283 -16.47 -22.20 -6.26
C ARG A 283 -15.84 -20.81 -6.07
N VAL A 284 -16.59 -19.77 -6.40
CA VAL A 284 -16.18 -18.37 -6.20
C VAL A 284 -17.02 -17.75 -5.08
N ARG A 285 -16.37 -17.02 -4.18
CA ARG A 285 -16.97 -16.30 -3.05
C ARG A 285 -16.27 -14.95 -2.86
N THR A 286 -16.88 -13.97 -2.19
CA THR A 286 -16.04 -12.89 -1.64
C THR A 286 -15.12 -13.49 -0.57
N ARG A 287 -14.03 -12.81 -0.25
CA ARG A 287 -13.11 -13.25 0.80
C ARG A 287 -13.78 -13.32 2.18
N LEU A 288 -14.80 -12.50 2.43
CA LEU A 288 -15.57 -12.51 3.69
C LEU A 288 -16.54 -13.70 3.74
N ASP A 289 -17.25 -13.98 2.64
CA ASP A 289 -18.11 -15.18 2.50
C ASP A 289 -17.30 -16.49 2.49
N ALA A 290 -15.98 -16.40 2.30
CA ALA A 290 -15.03 -17.50 2.46
C ALA A 290 -14.63 -17.77 3.92
N GLY A 291 -14.99 -16.90 4.87
CA GLY A 291 -14.61 -17.00 6.28
C GLY A 291 -13.26 -16.35 6.61
N HIS A 292 -12.75 -15.46 5.75
CA HIS A 292 -11.48 -14.76 5.97
C HIS A 292 -11.72 -13.26 6.23
N GLU A 293 -10.90 -12.65 7.09
CA GLU A 293 -10.92 -11.19 7.30
C GLU A 293 -10.66 -10.44 5.99
N SER A 294 -11.32 -9.29 5.79
CA SER A 294 -11.02 -8.33 4.73
C SER A 294 -9.60 -7.76 4.90
N SER A 295 -8.96 -7.36 3.80
CA SER A 295 -7.77 -6.50 3.86
C SER A 295 -8.15 -5.03 3.76
N ASN A 296 -7.48 -4.15 4.52
CA ASN A 296 -7.54 -2.72 4.29
C ASN A 296 -6.73 -2.34 3.03
N CYS A 297 -7.36 -2.50 1.86
CA CYS A 297 -6.75 -2.18 0.58
C CYS A 297 -6.30 -0.71 0.47
N TYR A 298 -6.89 0.20 1.25
CA TYR A 298 -6.60 1.64 1.20
C TYR A 298 -5.23 2.02 1.71
N HIS A 299 -4.54 1.16 2.46
CA HIS A 299 -3.12 1.40 2.76
C HIS A 299 -2.28 1.53 1.47
N CYS A 300 -2.67 0.83 0.39
CA CYS A 300 -1.99 0.89 -0.91
C CYS A 300 -2.83 1.61 -2.00
N HIS A 301 -4.15 1.64 -1.86
CA HIS A 301 -5.10 2.04 -2.92
C HIS A 301 -5.91 3.32 -2.62
N LYS A 302 -5.37 4.30 -1.89
CA LYS A 302 -6.02 5.64 -1.77
C LYS A 302 -6.24 6.35 -3.10
N LEU A 303 -5.45 5.99 -4.12
CA LEU A 303 -5.59 6.46 -5.51
C LEU A 303 -6.62 5.63 -6.32
N GLY A 304 -7.26 4.63 -5.71
CA GLY A 304 -8.09 3.65 -6.41
C GLY A 304 -7.24 2.69 -7.25
N VAL A 305 -7.31 2.79 -8.57
CA VAL A 305 -6.43 2.04 -9.48
C VAL A 305 -5.08 2.75 -9.54
N VAL A 306 -4.01 2.09 -9.08
CA VAL A 306 -2.64 2.63 -9.15
C VAL A 306 -1.99 2.33 -10.51
N PRO A 307 -1.05 3.16 -11.00
CA PRO A 307 -0.33 2.87 -12.23
C PRO A 307 0.45 1.54 -12.17
N LEU A 308 0.27 0.71 -13.19
CA LEU A 308 0.94 -0.57 -13.37
C LEU A 308 2.43 -0.37 -13.66
N ARG A 309 3.28 -0.70 -12.68
CA ARG A 309 4.73 -0.86 -12.86
C ARG A 309 5.14 -2.28 -12.42
N PRO A 310 4.96 -3.28 -13.30
CA PRO A 310 5.33 -4.66 -12.99
C PRO A 310 6.86 -4.78 -12.78
N ASP A 311 7.28 -5.77 -12.00
CA ASP A 311 8.70 -6.13 -11.91
C ASP A 311 9.16 -6.88 -13.18
N ALA A 312 8.27 -7.69 -13.73
CA ALA A 312 8.41 -8.34 -15.03
C ALA A 312 7.04 -8.47 -15.69
N GLU A 313 6.94 -8.17 -16.99
CA GLU A 313 5.81 -8.64 -17.80
C GLU A 313 6.05 -10.11 -18.18
N LEU A 314 4.97 -10.86 -18.35
CA LEU A 314 4.99 -12.30 -18.63
C LEU A 314 4.29 -12.56 -19.96
N ARG A 315 4.78 -13.54 -20.71
CA ARG A 315 4.20 -13.95 -22.00
C ARG A 315 4.27 -15.46 -22.16
N PHE A 316 3.52 -16.00 -23.11
CA PHE A 316 3.73 -17.38 -23.52
C PHE A 316 4.93 -17.49 -24.48
N ASP A 317 5.65 -18.61 -24.42
CA ASP A 317 6.62 -19.00 -25.45
C ASP A 317 5.93 -19.76 -26.62
N LYS A 318 6.72 -20.26 -27.59
CA LYS A 318 6.18 -21.06 -28.71
C LYS A 318 5.47 -22.34 -28.24
N LYS A 319 5.94 -22.96 -27.15
CA LYS A 319 5.37 -24.18 -26.54
C LYS A 319 4.09 -23.89 -25.73
N GLY A 320 3.82 -22.64 -25.40
CA GLY A 320 2.72 -22.21 -24.53
C GLY A 320 3.11 -22.10 -23.05
N THR A 321 4.38 -22.27 -22.70
CA THR A 321 4.90 -22.07 -21.35
C THR A 321 4.82 -20.59 -20.98
N LEU A 322 4.36 -20.27 -19.77
CA LEU A 322 4.48 -18.89 -19.26
C LEU A 322 5.95 -18.60 -18.94
N VAL A 323 6.51 -17.52 -19.50
CA VAL A 323 7.89 -17.08 -19.34
C VAL A 323 7.95 -15.57 -19.06
N VAL A 324 9.07 -15.10 -18.53
CA VAL A 324 9.34 -13.65 -18.44
C VAL A 324 9.51 -13.08 -19.84
N ALA A 325 8.90 -11.92 -20.10
CA ALA A 325 9.02 -11.23 -21.39
C ALA A 325 10.40 -10.58 -21.53
N THR A 326 11.27 -11.22 -22.33
CA THR A 326 12.64 -10.77 -22.65
C THR A 326 12.73 -9.53 -23.56
N SER A 327 11.63 -8.81 -23.81
CA SER A 327 11.49 -7.95 -24.99
C SER A 327 11.45 -6.44 -24.70
N GLY A 328 12.40 -5.71 -25.27
CA GLY A 328 12.17 -4.38 -25.86
C GLY A 328 12.07 -3.15 -24.94
N ALA A 329 12.20 -3.31 -23.62
CA ALA A 329 12.27 -2.15 -22.72
C ALA A 329 13.57 -1.35 -22.95
N ARG A 330 13.48 -0.15 -23.55
CA ARG A 330 14.58 0.83 -23.52
C ARG A 330 14.94 1.15 -22.07
N ALA A 331 16.21 1.43 -21.79
CA ALA A 331 16.68 1.78 -20.45
C ALA A 331 15.91 3.01 -19.90
N GLY A 332 14.99 2.77 -18.97
CA GLY A 332 14.00 3.74 -18.47
C GLY A 332 12.59 3.17 -18.46
N ASP A 333 12.04 2.85 -19.64
CA ASP A 333 10.66 2.40 -19.83
C ASP A 333 10.52 0.86 -19.80
N LYS A 334 10.56 0.31 -18.59
CA LYS A 334 10.37 -1.14 -18.30
C LYS A 334 8.92 -1.65 -18.44
N VAL A 335 8.07 -0.94 -19.19
CA VAL A 335 6.63 -1.18 -19.24
C VAL A 335 6.19 -1.34 -20.69
N GLY A 336 5.60 -2.49 -21.02
CA GLY A 336 5.14 -2.86 -22.36
C GLY A 336 3.85 -2.15 -22.78
N GLU A 337 3.42 -2.37 -24.03
CA GLU A 337 2.39 -1.53 -24.64
C GLU A 337 1.03 -1.57 -23.92
N VAL A 338 0.55 -2.76 -23.53
CA VAL A 338 -0.72 -2.91 -22.80
C VAL A 338 -0.67 -2.17 -21.47
N ALA A 339 0.40 -2.33 -20.70
CA ALA A 339 0.56 -1.63 -19.43
C ALA A 339 0.72 -0.10 -19.63
N ARG A 340 1.35 0.36 -20.73
CA ARG A 340 1.37 1.79 -21.12
C ARG A 340 -0.02 2.32 -21.51
N GLU A 341 -0.84 1.54 -22.21
CA GLU A 341 -2.24 1.89 -22.52
C GLU A 341 -3.08 2.01 -21.24
N LEU A 342 -3.01 0.99 -20.38
CA LEU A 342 -3.70 0.97 -19.09
C LEU A 342 -3.23 2.13 -18.19
N ASN A 343 -1.94 2.49 -18.20
CA ASN A 343 -1.42 3.64 -17.46
C ASN A 343 -1.87 5.00 -18.02
N ARG A 344 -2.15 5.12 -19.33
CA ARG A 344 -2.84 6.31 -19.87
C ARG A 344 -4.27 6.38 -19.33
N ARG A 345 -4.96 5.23 -19.27
CA ARG A 345 -6.34 5.12 -18.78
C ARG A 345 -6.48 5.51 -17.31
N VAL A 346 -5.61 4.99 -16.43
CA VAL A 346 -5.56 5.33 -14.99
C VAL A 346 -5.44 6.83 -14.74
N ARG A 347 -4.54 7.52 -15.45
CA ARG A 347 -4.37 8.99 -15.28
C ARG A 347 -5.63 9.79 -15.58
N ALA A 348 -6.50 9.28 -16.46
CA ALA A 348 -7.77 9.90 -16.81
C ALA A 348 -8.92 9.62 -15.81
N TYR A 349 -8.64 9.03 -14.64
CA TYR A 349 -9.65 8.77 -13.60
C TYR A 349 -9.85 9.95 -12.65
N GLY A 350 -8.84 10.80 -12.50
CA GLY A 350 -8.86 11.91 -11.54
C GLY A 350 -8.71 11.41 -10.10
N ALA A 351 -9.11 12.23 -9.13
CA ALA A 351 -9.26 11.77 -7.76
C ALA A 351 -10.42 10.76 -7.64
N PRO A 352 -10.25 9.64 -6.91
CA PRO A 352 -11.33 8.71 -6.64
C PRO A 352 -12.29 9.27 -5.58
N SER A 353 -13.53 8.77 -5.61
CA SER A 353 -14.46 8.83 -4.49
C SER A 353 -14.74 7.40 -4.03
N PHE A 354 -14.90 7.19 -2.73
CA PHE A 354 -15.22 5.88 -2.15
C PHE A 354 -16.68 5.82 -1.66
N GLY A 355 -17.58 6.54 -2.35
CA GLY A 355 -19.02 6.55 -2.08
C GLY A 355 -19.39 7.09 -0.69
N GLY A 356 -18.56 7.98 -0.12
CA GLY A 356 -18.69 8.45 1.27
C GLY A 356 -18.32 7.41 2.34
N LEU A 357 -17.88 6.20 1.95
CA LEU A 357 -17.52 5.13 2.89
C LEU A 357 -16.12 5.32 3.50
N LEU A 358 -15.29 6.17 2.90
CA LEU A 358 -13.96 6.54 3.40
C LEU A 358 -13.70 8.03 3.19
N ASP A 359 -13.33 8.73 4.26
CA ASP A 359 -12.72 10.06 4.22
C ASP A 359 -11.20 9.88 4.09
N THR A 360 -10.63 10.25 2.95
CA THR A 360 -9.17 10.16 2.72
C THR A 360 -8.38 11.26 3.41
N GLU A 361 -9.00 12.40 3.71
CA GLU A 361 -8.37 13.57 4.33
C GLU A 361 -8.29 13.44 5.86
N ALA A 362 -9.13 12.60 6.47
CA ALA A 362 -9.01 12.20 7.87
C ALA A 362 -7.65 11.55 8.22
N PHE A 363 -6.85 11.15 7.22
CA PHE A 363 -5.51 10.57 7.38
C PHE A 363 -4.37 11.60 7.28
N GLY A 364 -4.67 12.89 7.40
CA GLY A 364 -3.66 13.96 7.40
C GLY A 364 -3.52 14.71 6.07
N PRO A 365 -2.62 15.71 6.03
CA PRO A 365 -2.48 16.63 4.91
C PRO A 365 -1.87 15.95 3.68
N ALA A 366 -1.95 16.60 2.52
CA ALA A 366 -1.29 16.09 1.32
C ALA A 366 0.24 16.25 1.40
N LEU A 367 0.97 15.19 1.06
CA LEU A 367 2.43 15.16 0.98
C LEU A 367 2.99 16.23 0.04
N GLY A 368 3.99 17.00 0.50
CA GLY A 368 4.67 18.02 -0.31
C GLY A 368 3.74 19.13 -0.81
N PRO A 369 3.13 19.93 0.08
CA PRO A 369 2.23 21.01 -0.30
C PRO A 369 2.93 22.09 -1.14
N PRO A 370 2.27 22.66 -2.17
CA PRO A 370 2.81 23.78 -2.92
C PRO A 370 2.89 25.02 -2.02
N GLY A 371 4.06 25.66 -1.97
CA GLY A 371 4.29 26.84 -1.12
C GLY A 371 5.00 26.54 0.20
N GLN A 372 5.23 25.27 0.56
CA GLN A 372 6.01 24.92 1.74
C GLN A 372 7.43 25.50 1.66
N THR A 373 7.81 26.30 2.66
CA THR A 373 9.14 26.90 2.75
C THR A 373 10.15 25.87 3.23
N ARG A 374 11.15 25.59 2.39
CA ARG A 374 12.24 24.65 2.66
C ARG A 374 13.54 25.40 2.85
N GLY A 375 13.96 25.54 4.11
CA GLY A 375 15.22 26.19 4.47
C GLY A 375 16.43 25.40 3.93
N ALA A 376 17.54 26.11 3.66
CA ALA A 376 18.77 25.49 3.18
C ALA A 376 19.31 24.43 4.15
N ALA A 377 19.19 24.65 5.47
CA ALA A 377 19.59 23.70 6.50
C ALA A 377 18.81 22.37 6.41
N PHE A 378 17.48 22.43 6.34
CA PHE A 378 16.62 21.24 6.16
C PHE A 378 17.01 20.48 4.88
N MET A 379 17.18 21.20 3.77
CA MET A 379 17.55 20.56 2.49
C MET A 379 18.90 19.87 2.59
N ARG A 380 19.96 20.56 3.03
CA ARG A 380 21.30 19.97 3.17
C ARG A 380 21.30 18.74 4.09
N ASP A 381 20.52 18.75 5.17
CA ASP A 381 20.47 17.63 6.10
C ASP A 381 19.64 16.45 5.58
N CYS A 382 18.50 16.68 4.91
CA CYS A 382 17.70 15.60 4.33
C CYS A 382 18.35 14.96 3.09
N THR A 383 19.21 15.71 2.36
CA THR A 383 20.00 15.17 1.24
C THR A 383 21.37 14.62 1.66
N ARG A 384 21.82 14.84 2.91
CA ARG A 384 23.17 14.50 3.41
C ARG A 384 23.63 13.07 3.09
N PRO A 385 22.82 11.99 3.22
CA PRO A 385 23.26 10.63 2.90
C PRO A 385 23.56 10.36 1.41
N TYR A 386 23.24 11.30 0.52
CA TYR A 386 23.31 11.14 -0.92
C TYR A 386 24.42 11.95 -1.59
N HIS A 387 25.22 12.70 -0.81
CA HIS A 387 26.40 13.46 -1.26
C HIS A 387 26.14 14.34 -2.50
N LEU A 388 24.97 15.00 -2.52
CA LEU A 388 24.53 15.85 -3.63
C LEU A 388 25.19 17.25 -3.58
N ASP A 389 25.53 17.78 -4.76
CA ASP A 389 25.89 19.18 -4.96
C ASP A 389 24.68 20.13 -4.79
N ASP A 390 24.94 21.44 -4.68
CA ASP A 390 23.88 22.43 -4.41
C ASP A 390 22.86 22.54 -5.55
N ASP A 391 23.25 22.29 -6.81
CA ASP A 391 22.33 22.26 -7.95
C ASP A 391 21.43 21.02 -7.89
N ALA A 392 21.97 19.85 -7.53
CA ALA A 392 21.22 18.63 -7.28
C ALA A 392 20.24 18.80 -6.11
N ILE A 393 20.66 19.48 -5.04
CA ILE A 393 19.79 19.84 -3.91
C ILE A 393 18.67 20.79 -4.36
N ALA A 394 18.98 21.77 -5.22
CA ALA A 394 17.98 22.67 -5.80
C ALA A 394 16.98 21.93 -6.71
N ARG A 395 17.46 21.00 -7.57
CA ARG A 395 16.62 20.09 -8.36
C ARG A 395 15.67 19.31 -7.43
N VAL A 396 16.19 18.64 -6.41
CA VAL A 396 15.38 17.89 -5.42
C VAL A 396 14.33 18.77 -4.75
N ARG A 397 14.72 19.94 -4.21
CA ARG A 397 13.81 20.90 -3.57
C ARG A 397 12.65 21.32 -4.48
N SER A 398 12.91 21.49 -5.78
CA SER A 398 11.90 21.91 -6.76
C SER A 398 10.81 20.85 -6.99
N HIS A 399 11.16 19.56 -6.87
CA HIS A 399 10.25 18.42 -7.09
C HIS A 399 9.50 17.95 -5.85
N MET A 400 9.76 18.53 -4.67
CA MET A 400 9.01 18.27 -3.43
C MET A 400 7.60 18.89 -3.46
N ARG A 401 6.80 18.64 -4.50
CA ARG A 401 5.50 19.31 -4.71
C ARG A 401 4.39 18.31 -5.02
N CYS A 402 4.41 17.12 -4.42
CA CYS A 402 3.52 16.00 -4.76
C CYS A 402 2.02 16.35 -4.69
N ALA A 403 1.61 17.18 -3.73
CA ALA A 403 0.25 17.68 -3.60
C ALA A 403 -0.21 18.54 -4.80
N SER A 404 0.68 19.04 -5.66
CA SER A 404 0.28 19.71 -6.92
C SER A 404 -0.50 18.80 -7.88
N CYS A 405 -0.41 17.47 -7.70
CA CYS A 405 -1.27 16.48 -8.34
C CYS A 405 -2.12 15.69 -7.31
N HIS A 406 -1.61 15.48 -6.10
CA HIS A 406 -2.20 14.60 -5.07
C HIS A 406 -2.92 15.39 -3.96
N ASP A 407 -3.76 16.34 -4.35
CA ASP A 407 -4.58 17.21 -3.48
C ASP A 407 -5.98 16.66 -3.13
N GLY A 408 -6.36 15.49 -3.66
CA GLY A 408 -7.71 14.94 -3.53
C GLY A 408 -8.72 15.52 -4.53
N ARG A 409 -8.30 16.44 -5.40
CA ARG A 409 -9.10 17.05 -6.49
C ARG A 409 -8.64 16.51 -7.85
N GLN A 410 -7.35 16.59 -8.14
CA GLN A 410 -6.75 16.12 -9.39
C GLN A 410 -6.45 14.63 -9.38
N GLN A 411 -5.87 14.11 -8.29
CA GLN A 411 -5.64 12.69 -8.01
C GLN A 411 -5.90 12.44 -6.51
N GLY A 412 -5.98 11.17 -6.10
CA GLY A 412 -6.13 10.84 -4.67
C GLY A 412 -4.97 11.36 -3.81
N VAL A 413 -5.26 11.66 -2.54
CA VAL A 413 -4.28 12.20 -1.58
C VAL A 413 -3.21 11.17 -1.23
N ILE A 414 -1.94 11.59 -1.19
CA ILE A 414 -0.85 10.82 -0.56
C ILE A 414 -0.64 11.39 0.85
N ASN A 415 -0.99 10.60 1.87
CA ASN A 415 -0.90 10.92 3.30
C ASN A 415 -0.73 9.63 4.12
N TYR A 416 -1.03 9.60 5.42
CA TYR A 416 -0.81 8.41 6.29
C TYR A 416 -1.55 7.16 5.75
N PRO A 417 -0.92 5.96 5.62
CA PRO A 417 0.48 5.65 5.91
C PRO A 417 1.44 5.80 4.72
N GLN A 418 0.93 6.03 3.50
CA GLN A 418 1.71 6.05 2.25
C GLN A 418 2.81 7.12 2.19
N ALA A 419 2.68 8.18 2.98
CA ALA A 419 3.67 9.25 3.13
C ALA A 419 4.73 8.98 4.23
N LEU A 420 4.72 7.78 4.85
CA LEU A 420 5.57 7.42 5.99
C LEU A 420 6.46 6.19 5.71
N ARG A 421 7.30 5.87 6.69
CA ARG A 421 7.94 4.56 6.87
C ARG A 421 7.14 3.72 7.86
N THR A 422 6.65 2.57 7.42
CA THR A 422 5.84 1.64 8.22
C THR A 422 6.27 0.18 8.11
N ASP A 423 5.88 -0.63 9.09
CA ASP A 423 6.01 -2.10 9.06
C ASP A 423 5.34 -2.76 7.83
N LEU A 424 4.32 -2.13 7.24
CA LEU A 424 3.72 -2.54 5.96
C LEU A 424 4.74 -2.53 4.81
N ASP A 425 5.64 -1.56 4.78
CA ASP A 425 6.68 -1.45 3.75
C ASP A 425 7.71 -2.59 3.88
N MET A 426 7.96 -3.04 5.11
CA MET A 426 8.85 -4.16 5.44
C MET A 426 8.24 -5.52 5.06
N ALA A 427 7.01 -5.77 5.50
CA ALA A 427 6.36 -7.08 5.37
C ALA A 427 5.92 -7.41 3.92
N ALA A 428 5.84 -6.41 3.04
CA ALA A 428 5.39 -6.57 1.66
C ALA A 428 6.38 -6.04 0.61
N LEU A 429 6.92 -4.83 0.76
CA LEU A 429 7.49 -4.05 -0.34
C LEU A 429 9.00 -4.24 -0.55
N ALA A 430 9.52 -5.44 -0.26
CA ALA A 430 10.93 -5.78 -0.49
C ALA A 430 11.30 -5.69 -1.98
N HIS A 431 12.33 -4.90 -2.30
CA HIS A 431 12.75 -4.64 -3.67
C HIS A 431 13.24 -5.94 -4.37
N PRO A 432 12.60 -6.43 -5.47
CA PRO A 432 12.76 -7.81 -5.94
C PRO A 432 14.16 -8.29 -6.40
N ARG A 433 15.17 -7.41 -6.41
CA ARG A 433 16.57 -7.74 -6.77
C ARG A 433 17.57 -7.59 -5.63
N THR A 434 17.22 -6.84 -4.59
CA THR A 434 18.13 -6.49 -3.48
C THR A 434 17.55 -6.89 -2.12
N HIS A 435 16.28 -7.29 -2.08
CA HIS A 435 15.48 -7.61 -0.89
C HIS A 435 15.38 -6.50 0.17
N ALA A 436 16.11 -5.40 0.00
CA ALA A 436 15.97 -4.16 0.75
C ALA A 436 14.51 -3.70 0.81
N PRO A 437 13.97 -3.37 2.00
CA PRO A 437 12.66 -2.75 2.15
C PRO A 437 12.59 -1.42 1.40
N GLN A 438 11.42 -1.06 0.87
CA GLN A 438 11.24 0.24 0.23
C GLN A 438 9.77 0.68 0.32
N SER A 439 9.52 1.86 0.88
CA SER A 439 8.14 2.37 0.95
C SER A 439 7.53 2.57 -0.43
N LEU A 440 6.20 2.43 -0.53
CA LEU A 440 5.51 2.52 -1.82
C LEU A 440 5.82 3.85 -2.54
N LEU A 441 5.83 4.95 -1.79
CA LEU A 441 6.27 6.26 -2.25
C LEU A 441 7.71 6.21 -2.78
N ALA A 442 8.66 5.75 -1.97
CA ALA A 442 10.08 5.73 -2.35
C ALA A 442 10.32 4.89 -3.61
N ALA A 443 9.61 3.77 -3.79
CA ALA A 443 9.75 2.93 -4.97
C ALA A 443 9.17 3.55 -6.26
N PHE A 444 8.14 4.40 -6.16
CA PHE A 444 7.67 5.18 -7.31
C PHE A 444 8.62 6.35 -7.63
N VAL A 445 9.20 7.01 -6.62
CA VAL A 445 10.12 8.14 -6.85
C VAL A 445 11.49 7.68 -7.38
N VAL A 446 12.15 6.75 -6.69
CA VAL A 446 13.54 6.30 -6.99
C VAL A 446 13.71 5.79 -8.42
N ASP A 447 12.72 5.06 -8.95
CA ASP A 447 12.74 4.51 -10.32
C ASP A 447 12.10 5.45 -11.37
N GLY A 448 11.93 6.74 -11.05
CA GLY A 448 11.51 7.77 -12.00
C GLY A 448 10.05 7.65 -12.45
N ALA A 449 9.17 7.02 -11.66
CA ALA A 449 7.75 7.01 -11.93
C ALA A 449 7.06 8.30 -11.47
N MET A 450 7.59 8.92 -10.42
CA MET A 450 7.11 10.17 -9.82
C MET A 450 8.28 11.10 -9.43
N PRO A 451 8.10 12.44 -9.49
CA PRO A 451 7.05 13.12 -10.23
C PRO A 451 7.24 12.96 -11.75
N PRO A 452 6.15 12.95 -12.54
CA PRO A 452 6.23 12.78 -13.99
C PRO A 452 6.92 14.00 -14.63
N ARG A 453 7.75 13.75 -15.66
CA ARG A 453 8.60 14.78 -16.31
C ARG A 453 9.57 15.48 -15.35
N SER A 454 9.97 14.83 -14.25
CA SER A 454 11.03 15.34 -13.39
C SER A 454 12.36 15.42 -14.14
N HIS A 455 13.13 16.49 -13.87
CA HIS A 455 14.49 16.67 -14.39
C HIS A 455 15.55 16.10 -13.42
N LEU A 456 15.17 15.11 -12.59
CA LEU A 456 16.03 14.50 -11.58
C LEU A 456 16.95 13.49 -12.27
N GLN A 457 18.23 13.82 -12.35
CA GLN A 457 19.19 13.16 -13.23
C GLN A 457 19.59 11.78 -12.66
N SER A 458 20.06 11.75 -11.41
CA SER A 458 20.63 10.55 -10.79
C SER A 458 19.62 9.72 -9.97
N ARG A 459 19.99 8.47 -9.65
CA ARG A 459 19.24 7.65 -8.67
C ARG A 459 19.35 8.23 -7.26
N ALA A 460 20.46 8.90 -6.95
CA ALA A 460 20.70 9.57 -5.67
C ALA A 460 19.74 10.75 -5.47
N GLU A 461 19.57 11.62 -6.47
CA GLU A 461 18.58 12.72 -6.44
C GLU A 461 17.15 12.19 -6.19
N ARG A 462 16.77 11.08 -6.82
CA ARG A 462 15.43 10.50 -6.63
C ARG A 462 15.27 9.78 -5.29
N ALA A 463 16.35 9.25 -4.70
CA ALA A 463 16.33 8.74 -3.33
C ALA A 463 16.24 9.88 -2.31
N ALA A 464 17.04 10.94 -2.49
CA ALA A 464 17.00 12.15 -1.68
C ALA A 464 15.62 12.83 -1.72
N LEU A 465 14.95 12.87 -2.88
CA LEU A 465 13.58 13.38 -2.98
C LEU A 465 12.61 12.55 -2.13
N ALA A 466 12.69 11.21 -2.18
CA ALA A 466 11.84 10.37 -1.35
C ALA A 466 12.11 10.56 0.15
N GLU A 467 13.39 10.70 0.53
CA GLU A 467 13.83 10.95 1.91
C GLU A 467 13.27 12.28 2.44
N CYS A 468 13.58 13.38 1.76
CA CYS A 468 13.15 14.72 2.14
C CYS A 468 11.62 14.84 2.17
N LEU A 469 10.89 14.16 1.27
CA LEU A 469 9.42 14.13 1.29
C LEU A 469 8.86 13.42 2.52
N MET A 470 9.34 12.21 2.83
CA MET A 470 8.88 11.48 4.02
C MET A 470 9.22 12.26 5.30
N ARG A 471 10.42 12.83 5.39
CA ARG A 471 10.90 13.58 6.55
C ARG A 471 10.19 14.93 6.76
N GLU A 472 9.85 15.64 5.67
CA GLU A 472 8.99 16.83 5.75
C GLU A 472 7.58 16.49 6.26
N TYR A 473 7.04 15.35 5.82
CA TYR A 473 5.72 14.90 6.25
C TYR A 473 5.72 14.42 7.71
N TYR A 474 6.77 13.72 8.13
CA TYR A 474 7.02 13.32 9.50
C TYR A 474 8.49 12.94 9.75
N ASP A 475 9.14 13.56 10.73
CA ASP A 475 10.45 13.16 11.24
C ASP A 475 10.31 12.18 12.42
N PRO A 476 10.80 10.93 12.32
CA PRO A 476 10.70 9.92 13.38
C PRO A 476 11.65 10.13 14.57
N GLU A 477 12.68 10.98 14.43
CA GLU A 477 13.62 11.29 15.52
C GLU A 477 13.15 12.53 16.30
N ASP A 478 12.73 13.59 15.60
CA ASP A 478 12.25 14.84 16.21
C ASP A 478 10.74 14.83 16.55
N LEU A 479 10.00 13.80 16.13
CA LEU A 479 8.54 13.67 16.28
C LEU A 479 7.77 14.91 15.75
N SER A 480 8.18 15.42 14.59
CA SER A 480 7.72 16.68 14.00
C SER A 480 7.32 16.55 12.53
N GLY A 481 6.90 17.65 11.88
CA GLY A 481 6.54 17.68 10.45
C GLY A 481 5.04 17.81 10.18
N LEU A 482 4.67 17.88 8.89
CA LEU A 482 3.32 18.28 8.44
C LEU A 482 2.17 17.49 9.08
N LEU A 483 2.34 16.19 9.31
CA LEU A 483 1.31 15.37 9.97
C LEU A 483 1.10 15.79 11.43
N VAL A 484 2.17 16.09 12.16
CA VAL A 484 2.13 16.51 13.56
C VAL A 484 1.50 17.89 13.66
N ASP A 485 1.90 18.84 12.82
CA ASP A 485 1.35 20.19 12.78
C ASP A 485 -0.15 20.18 12.46
N TRP A 486 -0.58 19.37 11.50
CA TRP A 486 -2.00 19.19 11.16
C TRP A 486 -2.79 18.54 12.30
N LEU A 487 -2.23 17.57 13.02
CA LEU A 487 -2.87 16.97 14.20
C LEU A 487 -3.00 17.96 15.38
N ARG A 488 -2.14 19.00 15.43
CA ARG A 488 -2.13 20.08 16.44
C ARG A 488 -2.97 21.31 16.06
N GLN A 489 -3.42 21.41 14.80
CA GLN A 489 -4.24 22.51 14.31
C GLN A 489 -5.62 22.58 15.01
N GLU A 490 -6.10 23.80 15.26
CA GLU A 490 -7.32 24.12 16.02
C GLU A 490 -8.35 24.91 15.18
#